data_AF-A0A946N2B9-F1
#
_entry.id   AF-A0A946N2B9-F1
#
_cell.length_a   1.000
_cell.length_b   1.000
_cell.length_c   1.000
_cell.angle_alpha   90.00
_cell.angle_beta   90.00
_cell.angle_gamma   90.00
#
_symmetry.space_group_name_H-M   'P 1'
#
loop_
_entity.id
_entity.type
_entity.pdbx_description
1 polymer ?
#
loop_
_entity_poly.entity_id
_entity_poly.type
_entity_poly.pdbx_seq_one_letter_code
_entity_poly.pdbx_strand_id
1 'polypeptide(L)'
;MCVSTSNPTLKAGAASRRAMWTVAIFMLLSACASRQQVEWLPDLPDRAFFEAAYSEDSVNQTLQTREEYLGWIKSFYTGTLLYPTGWFDVQERVLSTSSPENVDAFGPRIEEMGRLIAAEWAKENSARAIDNRLLALWGATLQSATPGNQ
;
A
#
# COMPACT_ATOMS: atom_id res chain seq x y z
N MET A 1 -8.65 -66.07 42.13
CA MET A 1 -8.92 -64.75 41.51
C MET A 1 -7.78 -63.83 41.89
N CYS A 2 -7.02 -63.31 40.91
CA CYS A 2 -6.28 -62.04 40.94
C CYS A 2 -5.94 -61.71 39.48
N VAL A 3 -6.55 -60.66 38.94
CA VAL A 3 -6.35 -60.17 37.58
C VAL A 3 -5.15 -59.23 37.58
N SER A 4 -4.19 -59.48 36.70
CA SER A 4 -3.03 -58.64 36.46
C SER A 4 -3.40 -57.49 35.52
N THR A 5 -3.21 -56.24 35.95
CA THR A 5 -3.38 -55.05 35.12
C THR A 5 -2.05 -54.65 34.50
N SER A 6 -1.92 -54.77 33.18
CA SER A 6 -0.80 -54.20 32.42
C SER A 6 -1.18 -52.81 31.90
N ASN A 7 -0.37 -51.82 32.24
CA ASN A 7 -0.43 -50.48 31.64
C ASN A 7 0.38 -50.46 30.33
N PRO A 8 -0.16 -49.97 29.20
CA PRO A 8 0.62 -49.81 27.99
C PRO A 8 1.42 -48.49 28.05
N THR A 9 2.73 -48.60 28.11
CA THR A 9 3.64 -47.47 27.86
C THR A 9 3.65 -47.15 26.36
N LEU A 10 3.10 -45.99 25.98
CA LEU A 10 3.22 -45.42 24.64
C LEU A 10 4.69 -45.09 24.33
N LYS A 11 5.34 -45.89 23.48
CA LYS A 11 6.64 -45.55 22.88
C LYS A 11 6.43 -44.51 21.79
N ALA A 12 6.76 -43.25 22.05
CA ALA A 12 6.88 -42.24 21.01
C ALA A 12 8.07 -42.59 20.09
N GLY A 13 7.76 -43.13 18.90
CA GLY A 13 8.75 -43.59 17.93
C GLY A 13 9.51 -42.44 17.26
N ALA A 14 10.75 -42.72 16.83
CA ALA A 14 11.64 -41.76 16.14
C ALA A 14 11.03 -41.08 14.90
N ALA A 15 10.00 -41.67 14.28
CA ALA A 15 9.22 -41.07 13.20
C ALA A 15 8.49 -39.78 13.62
N SER A 16 8.00 -39.72 14.87
CA SER A 16 7.36 -38.52 15.44
C SER A 16 8.36 -37.38 15.61
N ARG A 17 9.62 -37.68 15.96
CA ARG A 17 10.69 -36.67 16.04
C ARG A 17 11.03 -36.14 14.65
N ARG A 18 11.18 -37.00 13.64
CA ARG A 18 11.47 -36.56 12.24
C ARG A 18 10.36 -35.68 11.67
N ALA A 19 9.10 -36.04 11.89
CA ALA A 19 7.95 -35.24 11.48
C ALA A 19 7.90 -33.87 12.17
N MET A 20 8.29 -33.81 13.45
CA MET A 20 8.36 -32.55 14.21
C MET A 20 9.45 -31.61 13.68
N TRP A 21 10.61 -32.15 13.27
CA TRP A 21 11.68 -31.38 12.62
C TRP A 21 11.26 -30.84 11.25
N THR A 22 10.58 -31.64 10.41
CA THR A 22 10.08 -31.14 9.12
C THR A 22 9.05 -30.04 9.30
N VAL A 23 8.10 -30.18 10.24
CA VAL A 23 7.11 -29.13 10.52
C VAL A 23 7.79 -27.85 11.02
N ALA A 24 8.78 -27.94 11.90
CA ALA A 24 9.53 -26.78 12.38
C ALA A 24 10.30 -26.07 11.23
N ILE A 25 10.92 -26.82 10.32
CA ILE A 25 11.61 -26.27 9.15
C ILE A 25 10.62 -25.57 8.21
N PHE A 26 9.45 -26.17 7.94
CA PHE A 26 8.41 -25.54 7.13
C PHE A 26 7.86 -24.25 7.76
N MET A 27 7.69 -24.21 9.08
CA MET A 27 7.27 -22.99 9.79
C MET A 27 8.31 -21.87 9.71
N LEU A 28 9.60 -22.20 9.83
CA LEU A 28 10.70 -21.24 9.69
C LEU A 28 10.84 -20.69 8.26
N LEU A 29 10.63 -21.53 7.24
CA LEU A 29 10.71 -21.12 5.84
C LEU A 29 9.54 -20.22 5.42
N SER A 30 8.34 -20.43 5.98
CA SER A 30 7.15 -19.62 5.67
C SER A 30 7.26 -18.18 6.19
N ALA A 31 7.97 -17.95 7.29
CA ALA A 31 8.19 -16.62 7.86
C ALA A 31 9.03 -15.69 6.95
N CYS A 32 9.91 -16.24 6.12
CA CYS A 32 10.70 -15.47 5.15
C CYS A 32 9.90 -15.14 3.88
N ALA A 33 8.95 -16.01 3.49
CA ALA A 33 8.13 -15.81 2.30
C ALA A 33 7.09 -14.70 2.46
N SER A 34 6.72 -14.32 3.69
CA SER A 34 5.67 -13.32 3.93
C SER A 34 6.16 -11.87 3.93
N ARG A 35 7.49 -11.60 3.86
CA ARG A 35 8.02 -10.24 3.71
C ARG A 35 8.00 -9.83 2.24
N GLN A 36 6.81 -9.52 1.74
CA GLN A 36 6.66 -8.97 0.41
C GLN A 36 7.02 -7.49 0.44
N GLN A 37 8.20 -7.17 -0.07
CA GLN A 37 8.63 -5.78 -0.26
C GLN A 37 7.81 -5.15 -1.39
N VAL A 38 7.32 -3.93 -1.19
CA VAL A 38 6.64 -3.19 -2.26
C VAL A 38 7.66 -2.86 -3.34
N GLU A 39 7.48 -3.43 -4.53
CA GLU A 39 8.24 -3.07 -5.72
C GLU A 39 7.93 -1.62 -6.12
N TRP A 40 8.98 -0.79 -6.13
CA TRP A 40 8.91 0.63 -6.47
C TRP A 40 9.35 0.85 -7.92
N LEU A 41 8.42 1.28 -8.76
CA LEU A 41 8.70 1.51 -10.18
C LEU A 41 9.51 2.81 -10.38
N PRO A 42 10.35 2.89 -11.43
CA PRO A 42 11.16 4.09 -11.70
C PRO A 42 10.35 5.38 -11.92
N ASP A 43 9.13 5.25 -12.44
CA ASP A 43 8.27 6.40 -12.76
C ASP A 43 7.54 6.95 -11.52
N LEU A 44 7.54 6.20 -10.41
CA LEU A 44 6.97 6.69 -9.15
C LEU A 44 7.84 7.83 -8.58
N PRO A 45 7.22 8.80 -7.87
CA PRO A 45 7.99 9.81 -7.17
C PRO A 45 8.94 9.21 -6.14
N ASP A 46 9.90 10.01 -5.69
CA ASP A 46 10.95 9.58 -4.78
C ASP A 46 10.36 8.90 -3.52
N ARG A 47 10.72 7.63 -3.36
CA ARG A 47 10.28 6.80 -2.24
C ARG A 47 10.70 7.39 -0.90
N ALA A 48 11.87 8.03 -0.83
CA ALA A 48 12.41 8.57 0.42
C ALA A 48 11.49 9.62 1.03
N PHE A 49 10.80 10.42 0.20
CA PHE A 49 9.82 11.38 0.68
C PHE A 49 8.67 10.70 1.43
N PHE A 50 8.12 9.62 0.88
CA PHE A 50 7.00 8.91 1.49
C PHE A 50 7.43 8.15 2.75
N GLU A 51 8.62 7.57 2.74
CA GLU A 51 9.17 6.91 3.93
C GLU A 51 9.41 7.91 5.07
N ALA A 52 9.89 9.12 4.75
CA ALA A 52 10.02 10.21 5.71
C ALA A 52 8.65 10.61 6.28
N ALA A 53 7.66 10.86 5.41
CA ALA A 53 6.31 11.22 5.82
C ALA A 53 5.67 10.17 6.74
N TYR A 54 5.84 8.88 6.42
CA TYR A 54 5.39 7.78 7.28
C TYR A 54 6.12 7.77 8.64
N SER A 55 7.44 7.97 8.64
CA SER A 55 8.25 7.95 9.86
C SER A 55 7.92 9.06 10.86
N GLU A 56 7.40 10.20 10.36
CA GLU A 56 6.95 11.34 11.17
C GLU A 56 5.54 11.16 11.73
N ASP A 57 4.72 10.27 11.16
CA ASP A 57 3.33 10.03 11.57
C ASP A 57 3.22 8.83 12.54
N SER A 58 3.43 9.10 13.82
CA SER A 58 3.36 8.07 14.87
C SER A 58 1.96 7.46 15.03
N VAL A 59 0.90 8.20 14.72
CA VAL A 59 -0.47 7.68 14.78
C VAL A 59 -0.66 6.64 13.70
N ASN A 60 -0.33 6.97 12.44
CA ASN A 60 -0.48 6.05 11.33
C ASN A 60 0.39 4.79 11.51
N GLN A 61 1.58 4.92 12.09
CA GLN A 61 2.46 3.78 12.42
C GLN A 61 1.81 2.76 13.38
N THR A 62 0.85 3.17 14.22
CA THR A 62 0.12 2.24 15.09
C THR A 62 -1.02 1.51 14.38
N LEU A 63 -1.47 2.02 13.23
CA LEU A 63 -2.67 1.57 12.52
C LEU A 63 -2.34 0.81 11.23
N GLN A 64 -1.21 1.11 10.61
CA GLN A 64 -0.84 0.63 9.29
C GLN A 64 0.67 0.42 9.21
N THR A 65 1.11 -0.69 8.61
CA THR A 65 2.53 -0.94 8.35
C THR A 65 3.07 -0.04 7.24
N ARG A 66 4.39 0.18 7.23
CA ARG A 66 5.04 0.96 6.17
C ARG A 66 4.81 0.35 4.79
N GLU A 67 4.87 -0.98 4.70
CA GLU A 67 4.64 -1.71 3.45
C GLU A 67 3.21 -1.51 2.92
N GLU A 68 2.20 -1.54 3.78
CA GLU A 68 0.82 -1.22 3.40
C GLU A 68 0.69 0.22 2.91
N TYR A 69 1.27 1.18 3.64
CA TYR A 69 1.28 2.59 3.26
C TYR A 69 1.91 2.83 1.88
N LEU A 70 3.10 2.26 1.64
CA LEU A 70 3.77 2.34 0.34
C LEU A 70 2.99 1.63 -0.76
N GLY A 71 2.30 0.52 -0.43
CA GLY A 71 1.40 -0.17 -1.34
C GLY A 71 0.24 0.71 -1.80
N TRP A 72 -0.37 1.46 -0.87
CA TRP A 72 -1.43 2.41 -1.20
C TRP A 72 -0.95 3.59 -2.03
N ILE A 73 0.27 4.10 -1.80
CA ILE A 73 0.86 5.14 -2.66
C ILE A 73 1.02 4.63 -4.09
N LYS A 74 1.55 3.41 -4.26
CA LYS A 74 1.63 2.80 -5.59
C LYS A 74 0.25 2.73 -6.25
N SER A 75 -0.75 2.23 -5.54
CA SER A 75 -2.13 2.16 -6.04
C SER A 75 -2.75 3.53 -6.34
N PHE A 76 -2.39 4.58 -5.60
CA PHE A 76 -2.84 5.94 -5.90
C PHE A 76 -2.32 6.40 -7.27
N TYR A 77 -1.03 6.16 -7.56
CA TYR A 77 -0.42 6.57 -8.82
C TYR A 77 -0.84 5.72 -10.02
N THR A 78 -0.88 4.39 -9.84
CA THR A 78 -1.09 3.43 -10.94
C THR A 78 -2.52 2.91 -11.05
N GLY A 79 -3.40 3.30 -10.14
CA GLY A 79 -4.72 2.69 -10.00
C GLY A 79 -4.67 1.30 -9.36
N THR A 80 -5.83 0.66 -9.33
CA THR A 80 -6.09 -0.68 -8.81
C THR A 80 -6.84 -1.52 -9.83
N LEU A 81 -7.00 -2.81 -9.56
CA LEU A 81 -7.80 -3.68 -10.44
C LEU A 81 -9.26 -3.20 -10.58
N LEU A 82 -9.86 -2.67 -9.52
CA LEU A 82 -11.25 -2.20 -9.52
C LEU A 82 -11.38 -0.77 -10.05
N TYR A 83 -10.35 0.06 -9.80
CA TYR A 83 -10.28 1.46 -10.22
C TYR A 83 -8.98 1.66 -10.98
N PRO A 84 -8.94 1.33 -12.29
CA PRO A 84 -7.70 1.29 -13.06
C PRO A 84 -7.10 2.67 -13.32
N THR A 85 -7.90 3.74 -13.19
CA THR A 85 -7.42 5.12 -13.32
C THR A 85 -6.68 5.54 -12.05
N GLY A 86 -5.39 5.80 -12.18
CA GLY A 86 -4.54 6.37 -11.15
C GLY A 86 -4.23 7.85 -11.35
N TRP A 87 -3.40 8.41 -10.48
CA TRP A 87 -2.97 9.80 -10.58
C TRP A 87 -2.19 10.11 -11.86
N PHE A 88 -1.42 9.16 -12.40
CA PHE A 88 -0.72 9.38 -13.67
C PHE A 88 -1.68 9.67 -14.82
N ASP A 89 -2.81 8.96 -14.89
CA ASP A 89 -3.85 9.22 -15.90
C ASP A 89 -4.50 10.61 -15.71
N VAL A 90 -4.66 11.03 -14.46
CA VAL A 90 -5.20 12.37 -14.12
C VAL A 90 -4.21 13.45 -14.56
N GLN A 91 -2.93 13.26 -14.25
CA GLN A 91 -1.85 14.18 -14.64
C GLN A 91 -1.75 14.31 -16.16
N GLU A 92 -1.74 13.20 -16.89
CA GLU A 92 -1.71 13.20 -18.35
C GLU A 92 -2.92 13.94 -18.94
N ARG A 93 -4.12 13.70 -18.40
CA ARG A 93 -5.34 14.38 -18.86
C ARG A 93 -5.25 15.89 -18.66
N VAL A 94 -4.84 16.34 -17.47
CA VAL A 94 -4.74 17.77 -17.18
C VAL A 94 -3.73 18.44 -18.11
N LEU A 95 -2.54 17.85 -18.28
CA LEU A 95 -1.49 18.41 -19.12
C LEU A 95 -1.89 18.42 -20.61
N SER A 96 -2.51 17.36 -21.12
CA SER A 96 -2.96 17.27 -22.52
C SER A 96 -4.10 18.24 -22.86
N THR A 97 -4.91 18.64 -21.87
CA THR A 97 -5.97 19.65 -22.06
C THR A 97 -5.51 21.09 -21.80
N SER A 98 -4.29 21.29 -21.31
CA SER A 98 -3.75 22.62 -21.02
C SER A 98 -3.24 23.30 -22.28
N SER A 99 -3.35 24.65 -22.35
CA SER A 99 -2.71 25.40 -23.43
C SER A 99 -1.20 25.13 -23.45
N PRO A 100 -0.56 25.00 -24.64
CA PRO A 100 0.86 24.67 -24.74
C PRO A 100 1.77 25.59 -23.92
N GLU A 101 1.46 26.90 -23.83
CA GLU A 101 2.23 27.85 -23.01
C GLU A 101 2.22 27.56 -21.50
N ASN A 102 1.26 26.77 -21.02
CA ASN A 102 1.07 26.49 -19.59
C ASN A 102 1.58 25.10 -19.17
N VAL A 103 1.85 24.20 -20.11
CA VAL A 103 2.24 22.81 -19.82
C VAL A 103 3.51 22.77 -18.96
N ASP A 104 4.53 23.53 -19.35
CA ASP A 104 5.82 23.59 -18.63
C ASP A 104 5.67 24.14 -17.20
N ALA A 105 4.72 25.07 -16.99
CA ALA A 105 4.44 25.64 -15.68
C ALA A 105 3.56 24.73 -14.81
N PHE A 106 2.70 23.91 -15.42
CA PHE A 106 1.75 23.05 -14.72
C PHE A 106 2.35 21.70 -14.35
N GLY A 107 3.24 21.13 -15.17
CA GLY A 107 3.89 19.83 -14.92
C GLY A 107 4.45 19.71 -13.50
N PRO A 108 5.39 20.58 -13.09
CA PRO A 108 5.97 20.51 -11.73
C PRO A 108 4.94 20.70 -10.62
N ARG A 109 3.87 21.46 -10.86
CA ARG A 109 2.83 21.74 -9.85
C ARG A 109 1.90 20.55 -9.65
N ILE A 110 1.50 19.88 -10.73
CA ILE A 110 0.62 18.71 -10.64
C ILE A 110 1.35 17.48 -10.09
N GLU A 111 2.65 17.36 -10.38
CA GLU A 111 3.52 16.35 -9.77
C GLU A 111 3.63 16.57 -8.26
N GLU A 112 3.93 17.79 -7.83
CA GLU A 112 4.04 18.15 -6.43
C GLU A 112 2.71 17.95 -5.69
N MET A 113 1.60 18.34 -6.31
CA MET A 113 0.27 18.12 -5.75
C MET A 113 -0.02 16.62 -5.59
N GLY A 114 0.26 15.81 -6.60
CA GLY A 114 0.12 14.36 -6.52
C GLY A 114 0.91 13.76 -5.36
N ARG A 115 2.16 14.22 -5.18
CA ARG A 115 3.07 13.76 -4.14
C ARG A 115 2.51 14.03 -2.74
N LEU A 116 2.00 15.24 -2.50
CA LEU A 116 1.40 15.62 -1.23
C LEU A 116 0.07 14.88 -0.97
N ILE A 117 -0.78 14.77 -1.99
CA ILE A 117 -2.06 14.06 -1.87
C ILE A 117 -1.82 12.58 -1.58
N ALA A 118 -0.93 11.92 -2.31
CA ALA A 118 -0.61 10.51 -2.12
C ALA A 118 -0.13 10.24 -0.69
N ALA A 119 0.75 11.09 -0.15
CA ALA A 119 1.31 10.93 1.17
C ALA A 119 0.24 10.95 2.28
N GLU A 120 -0.79 11.77 2.09
CA GLU A 120 -1.88 11.89 3.05
C GLU A 120 -2.99 10.85 2.80
N TRP A 121 -3.38 10.64 1.55
CA TRP A 121 -4.42 9.68 1.16
C TRP A 121 -4.02 8.23 1.49
N ALA A 122 -2.74 7.88 1.52
CA ALA A 122 -2.31 6.51 1.75
C ALA A 122 -2.36 6.04 3.21
N LYS A 123 -2.56 6.95 4.19
CA LYS A 123 -2.61 6.63 5.63
C LYS A 123 -3.77 5.69 5.98
N GLU A 124 -3.98 5.28 7.22
CA GLU A 124 -5.22 4.60 7.61
C GLU A 124 -6.39 5.61 7.66
N ASN A 125 -7.59 5.22 7.21
CA ASN A 125 -8.75 6.12 7.05
C ASN A 125 -9.08 6.96 8.30
N SER A 126 -8.96 6.40 9.51
CA SER A 126 -9.23 7.09 10.77
C SER A 126 -8.15 8.12 11.14
N ALA A 127 -6.98 8.05 10.52
CA ALA A 127 -5.85 8.97 10.72
C ALA A 127 -5.68 10.00 9.60
N ARG A 128 -6.40 9.86 8.48
CA ARG A 128 -6.33 10.80 7.33
C ARG A 128 -7.03 12.13 7.64
N ALA A 129 -6.38 13.23 7.32
CA ALA A 129 -6.98 14.56 7.23
C ALA A 129 -7.77 14.76 5.92
N ILE A 130 -7.42 14.04 4.86
CA ILE A 130 -8.17 14.04 3.58
C ILE A 130 -9.27 12.99 3.64
N ASP A 131 -10.52 13.44 3.73
CA ASP A 131 -11.70 12.60 3.67
C ASP A 131 -12.33 12.54 2.25
N ASN A 132 -13.31 11.66 2.07
CA ASN A 132 -14.03 11.52 0.79
C ASN A 132 -14.73 12.81 0.34
N ARG A 133 -15.05 13.73 1.27
CA ARG A 133 -15.66 15.02 0.96
C ARG A 133 -14.64 15.97 0.33
N LEU A 134 -13.40 15.98 0.82
CA LEU A 134 -12.30 16.74 0.22
C LEU A 134 -11.98 16.24 -1.19
N LEU A 135 -11.95 14.92 -1.40
CA LEU A 135 -11.76 14.31 -2.73
C LEU A 135 -12.89 14.69 -3.71
N ALA A 136 -14.15 14.65 -3.26
CA ALA A 136 -15.28 15.07 -4.09
C ALA A 136 -15.21 16.56 -4.46
N LEU A 137 -14.81 17.42 -3.51
CA LEU A 137 -14.61 18.85 -3.75
C LEU A 137 -13.50 19.11 -4.77
N TRP A 138 -12.37 18.41 -4.65
CA TRP A 138 -11.28 18.51 -5.60
C TRP A 138 -11.68 18.02 -6.99
N GLY A 139 -12.42 16.91 -7.09
CA GLY A 139 -12.97 16.41 -8.35
C GLY A 139 -13.89 17.44 -9.02
N ALA A 140 -14.80 18.05 -8.27
CA ALA A 140 -15.68 19.10 -8.78
C ALA A 140 -14.90 20.36 -9.23
N THR A 141 -13.86 20.74 -8.48
CA THR A 141 -13.02 21.91 -8.80
C THR A 141 -12.23 21.68 -10.08
N LEU A 142 -11.61 20.51 -10.24
CA LEU A 142 -10.87 20.14 -11.47
C LEU A 142 -11.80 20.08 -12.69
N GLN A 143 -13.02 19.56 -12.54
CA GLN A 143 -14.03 19.58 -13.60
C GLN A 143 -14.42 21.01 -13.99
N SER A 144 -14.62 21.90 -13.00
CA SER A 144 -14.98 23.30 -13.26
C SER A 144 -13.87 24.12 -13.92
N ALA A 145 -12.61 23.70 -13.75
CA ALA A 145 -11.44 24.34 -14.33
C ALA A 145 -11.14 23.84 -15.76
N THR A 146 -11.77 22.75 -16.19
CA THR A 146 -11.66 22.28 -17.58
C THR A 146 -12.54 23.17 -18.46
N PRO A 147 -12.03 23.75 -19.58
CA PRO A 147 -12.85 24.55 -20.47
C PRO A 147 -13.98 23.67 -21.02
N GLY A 148 -15.21 23.93 -20.59
CA GLY A 148 -16.37 23.36 -21.24
C GLY A 148 -16.53 24.00 -22.62
N ASN A 149 -16.73 23.17 -23.64
CA ASN A 149 -17.36 23.60 -24.89
C ASN A 149 -18.68 24.29 -24.54
N GLN A 150 -18.69 25.62 -24.54
CA GLN A 150 -19.90 26.45 -24.67
C GLN A 150 -19.97 26.98 -26.09
#